data_AF-A0A383VMQ6-F1
#
_entry.id   AF-A0A383VMQ6-F1
#
_cell.length_a   1.000
_cell.length_b   1.000
_cell.length_c   1.000
_cell.angle_alpha   90.00
_cell.angle_beta   90.00
_cell.angle_gamma   90.00
#
_symmetry.space_group_name_H-M   'P 1'
#
loop_
_entity.id
_entity.type
_entity.pdbx_description
1 polymer ?
#
loop_
_entity_poly.entity_id
_entity_poly.type
_entity_poly.pdbx_seq_one_letter_code
_entity_poly.pdbx_strand_id
1 'polypeptide(L)'
;MSHILRRLGEAALQFRKVGGSKFLPPIISRRRAMVLRKEWLAEGKEWPYEHIVPGKPKNEQPYNNGKQRGHKRFAEQAERQQKIDAAMAKMPQMIADYRASRRIPWDAVSPADKLLLTVRQIREKYVYKKLK
;
A
#
# COMPACT_ATOMS: atom_id res chain seq x y z
N MET A 1 -30.35 -1.29 -34.86
CA MET A 1 -30.10 -0.11 -33.99
C MET A 1 -29.74 1.15 -34.79
N SER A 2 -29.08 1.03 -35.93
CA SER A 2 -28.97 2.12 -36.92
C SER A 2 -30.33 2.76 -37.23
N HIS A 3 -31.40 1.97 -37.29
CA HIS A 3 -32.77 2.46 -37.45
C HIS A 3 -33.27 3.35 -36.30
N ILE A 4 -32.88 3.08 -35.03
CA ILE A 4 -33.27 3.90 -33.87
C ILE A 4 -32.56 5.24 -33.93
N LEU A 5 -31.26 5.21 -34.24
CA LEU A 5 -30.43 6.42 -34.38
C LEU A 5 -30.86 7.25 -35.60
N ARG A 6 -31.27 6.61 -36.71
CA ARG A 6 -31.88 7.29 -37.86
C ARG A 6 -33.23 7.94 -37.54
N ARG A 7 -34.04 7.30 -36.69
CA ARG A 7 -35.40 7.77 -36.37
C ARG A 7 -35.43 8.85 -35.29
N LEU A 8 -34.62 8.70 -34.25
CA LEU A 8 -34.61 9.58 -33.07
C LEU A 8 -33.44 10.55 -33.05
N GLY A 9 -32.44 10.37 -33.93
CA GLY A 9 -31.28 11.24 -34.03
C GLY A 9 -30.54 11.42 -32.70
N GLU A 10 -30.29 12.68 -32.36
CA GLU A 10 -29.60 13.12 -31.15
C GLU A 10 -30.30 12.70 -29.86
N ALA A 11 -31.64 12.65 -29.87
CA ALA A 11 -32.43 12.33 -28.68
C ALA A 11 -32.20 10.89 -28.18
N ALA A 12 -31.71 9.99 -29.05
CA ALA A 12 -31.36 8.64 -28.65
C ALA A 12 -30.05 8.56 -27.83
N LEU A 13 -29.18 9.56 -27.98
CA LEU A 13 -27.84 9.60 -27.38
C LEU A 13 -27.77 10.47 -26.12
N GLN A 14 -28.73 11.38 -25.93
CA GLN A 14 -28.80 12.26 -24.76
C GLN A 14 -29.56 11.63 -23.59
N PHE A 15 -29.24 12.07 -22.38
CA PHE A 15 -30.00 11.73 -21.18
C PHE A 15 -31.41 12.30 -21.26
N ARG A 16 -32.41 11.54 -20.80
CA ARG A 16 -33.81 11.92 -20.89
C ARG A 16 -34.32 12.38 -19.53
N LYS A 17 -34.80 13.61 -19.42
CA LYS A 17 -35.42 14.09 -18.18
C LYS A 17 -36.83 13.52 -18.04
N VAL A 18 -37.13 12.90 -16.91
CA VAL A 18 -38.48 12.40 -16.59
C VAL A 18 -38.91 12.98 -15.26
N GLY A 19 -39.72 14.05 -15.30
CA GLY A 19 -40.35 14.69 -14.13
C GLY A 19 -39.40 15.12 -13.01
N GLY A 20 -39.27 16.43 -12.78
CA GLY A 20 -38.43 16.95 -11.68
C GLY A 20 -36.92 16.78 -11.94
N SER A 21 -36.17 16.20 -11.00
CA SER A 21 -34.70 16.11 -11.01
C SER A 21 -34.12 14.79 -11.56
N LYS A 22 -34.97 13.83 -11.98
CA LYS A 22 -34.52 12.51 -12.42
C LYS A 22 -34.18 12.49 -13.90
N PHE A 23 -32.99 11.98 -14.21
CA PHE A 23 -32.53 11.71 -15.57
C PHE A 23 -32.50 10.22 -15.82
N LEU A 24 -33.17 9.78 -16.88
CA LEU A 24 -33.04 8.45 -17.43
C LEU A 24 -31.80 8.39 -18.34
N PRO A 25 -31.15 7.21 -18.42
CA PRO A 25 -30.07 6.99 -19.36
C PRO A 25 -30.53 7.19 -20.82
N PRO A 26 -29.60 7.47 -21.74
CA PRO A 26 -29.90 7.51 -23.16
C PRO A 26 -30.43 6.16 -23.66
N ILE A 27 -31.25 6.19 -24.70
CA ILE A 27 -31.84 5.00 -25.32
C ILE A 27 -30.73 4.09 -25.87
N ILE A 28 -29.67 4.70 -26.43
CA ILE A 28 -28.47 4.02 -26.88
C ILE A 28 -27.35 4.27 -25.87
N SER A 29 -26.84 3.21 -25.26
CA SER A 29 -25.73 3.32 -24.33
C SER A 29 -24.46 3.80 -25.03
N ARG A 30 -23.61 4.52 -24.29
CA ARG A 30 -22.34 5.05 -24.81
C ARG A 30 -21.47 3.98 -25.49
N ARG A 31 -21.42 2.76 -24.93
CA ARG A 31 -20.68 1.64 -25.52
C ARG A 31 -21.19 1.29 -26.92
N ARG A 32 -22.51 1.22 -27.09
CA ARG A 32 -23.14 0.92 -28.39
C ARG A 32 -22.96 2.06 -29.38
N ALA A 33 -23.09 3.31 -28.92
CA ALA A 33 -22.82 4.49 -29.75
C ALA A 33 -21.37 4.49 -30.28
N MET A 34 -20.39 4.09 -29.47
CA MET A 34 -18.99 3.96 -29.91
C MET A 34 -18.76 2.84 -30.94
N VAL A 35 -19.54 1.75 -30.88
CA VAL A 35 -19.51 0.71 -31.92
C VAL A 35 -20.06 1.26 -33.24
N LEU A 36 -21.21 1.94 -33.20
CA LEU A 36 -21.80 2.58 -34.38
C LEU A 36 -20.88 3.65 -34.98
N ARG A 37 -20.19 4.43 -34.15
CA ARG A 37 -19.18 5.39 -34.60
C ARG A 37 -18.03 4.69 -35.33
N LYS A 38 -17.55 3.55 -34.82
CA LYS A 38 -16.50 2.76 -35.51
C LYS A 38 -16.97 2.24 -36.85
N GLU A 39 -18.20 1.73 -36.94
CA GLU A 39 -18.81 1.26 -38.19
C GLU A 39 -18.92 2.41 -39.22
N TRP A 40 -19.40 3.59 -38.81
CA TRP A 40 -19.48 4.77 -39.67
C TRP A 40 -18.12 5.24 -40.20
N LEU A 41 -17.13 5.32 -39.30
CA LEU A 41 -15.77 5.69 -39.69
C LEU A 41 -15.14 4.64 -40.61
N ALA A 42 -15.47 3.35 -40.44
CA ALA A 42 -15.03 2.28 -41.32
C ALA A 42 -15.68 2.37 -42.72
N GLU A 43 -16.91 2.86 -42.81
CA GLU A 43 -17.59 3.20 -44.08
C GLU A 43 -17.05 4.48 -44.73
N GLY A 44 -16.07 5.16 -44.11
CA GLY A 44 -15.52 6.43 -44.60
C GLY A 44 -16.43 7.64 -44.40
N LYS A 45 -17.49 7.51 -43.60
CA LYS A 45 -18.42 8.61 -43.29
C LYS A 45 -18.00 9.32 -42.01
N GLU A 46 -18.19 10.64 -41.98
CA GLU A 46 -18.00 11.40 -40.75
C GLU A 46 -19.13 11.13 -39.75
N TRP A 47 -18.76 11.01 -38.48
CA TRP A 47 -19.71 10.81 -37.39
C TRP A 47 -20.34 12.16 -36.97
N PRO A 48 -21.65 12.35 -37.14
CA PRO A 48 -22.29 13.65 -36.97
C PRO A 48 -22.51 14.03 -35.50
N TYR A 49 -22.41 13.05 -34.59
CA TYR A 49 -22.69 13.24 -33.16
C TYR A 49 -21.41 13.31 -32.31
N GLU A 50 -20.32 13.82 -32.88
CA GLU A 50 -19.02 13.94 -32.17
C GLU A 50 -19.14 14.84 -30.92
N HIS A 51 -20.06 15.80 -30.92
CA HIS A 51 -20.35 16.68 -29.79
C HIS A 51 -21.08 15.99 -28.62
N ILE A 52 -21.83 14.90 -28.87
CA ILE A 52 -22.58 14.16 -27.83
C ILE A 52 -21.79 12.94 -27.36
N VAL A 53 -21.21 12.20 -28.30
CA VAL A 53 -20.41 11.02 -28.04
C VAL A 53 -19.02 11.26 -28.61
N PRO A 54 -18.21 12.08 -27.92
CA PRO A 54 -16.83 12.24 -28.32
C PRO A 54 -16.12 10.89 -28.22
N GLY A 55 -15.21 10.64 -29.16
CA GLY A 55 -14.28 9.53 -29.08
C GLY A 55 -13.50 9.52 -27.75
N LYS A 56 -12.70 8.48 -27.51
CA LYS A 56 -11.82 8.48 -26.34
C LYS A 56 -10.81 9.62 -26.53
N PRO A 57 -10.86 10.71 -25.74
CA PRO A 57 -9.90 11.81 -25.91
C PRO A 57 -8.50 11.24 -25.69
N LYS A 58 -7.54 11.66 -26.52
CA LYS A 58 -6.14 11.36 -26.24
C LYS A 58 -5.81 12.11 -24.94
N ASN A 59 -5.36 11.39 -23.93
CA ASN A 59 -4.90 12.03 -22.70
C ASN A 59 -3.52 12.60 -23.03
N GLU A 60 -3.48 13.87 -23.43
CA GLU A 60 -2.24 14.55 -23.84
C GLU A 60 -1.31 14.77 -22.65
N GLN A 61 -1.86 14.81 -21.44
CA GLN A 61 -1.06 14.91 -20.23
C GLN A 61 -0.51 13.54 -19.82
N PRO A 62 0.81 13.41 -19.58
CA PRO A 62 1.36 12.22 -18.98
C PRO A 62 0.76 12.05 -17.59
N TYR A 63 0.28 10.84 -17.29
CA TYR A 63 -0.30 10.46 -16.00
C TYR A 63 0.59 10.80 -14.78
N ASN A 64 1.89 11.00 -15.02
CA ASN A 64 2.94 11.13 -14.01
C ASN A 64 3.36 12.58 -13.69
N ASN A 65 2.60 13.61 -14.05
CA ASN A 65 2.89 14.98 -13.58
C ASN A 65 2.75 15.14 -12.04
N GLY A 66 2.20 14.13 -11.35
CA GLY A 66 2.14 14.08 -9.89
C GLY A 66 3.36 13.42 -9.25
N LYS A 67 3.83 13.99 -8.12
CA LYS A 67 4.87 13.39 -7.29
C LYS A 67 4.38 12.02 -6.78
N GLN A 68 5.01 10.93 -7.22
CA GLN A 68 4.65 9.59 -6.76
C GLN A 68 4.97 9.48 -5.26
N ARG A 69 3.99 9.03 -4.47
CA ARG A 69 4.08 8.92 -3.00
C ARG A 69 5.19 7.97 -2.51
N GLY A 70 5.62 7.03 -3.34
CA GLY A 70 6.56 5.96 -2.97
C GLY A 70 5.96 4.94 -2.01
N HIS A 71 6.68 3.83 -1.78
CA HIS A 71 6.26 2.80 -0.82
C HIS A 71 6.49 3.23 0.63
N LYS A 72 5.65 2.74 1.54
CA LYS A 72 5.74 2.99 3.00
C LYS A 72 7.15 2.74 3.57
N ARG A 73 7.85 1.70 3.08
CA ARG A 73 9.22 1.37 3.51
C ARG A 73 10.20 2.53 3.31
N PHE A 74 10.07 3.30 2.23
CA PHE A 74 10.96 4.43 1.96
C PHE A 74 10.72 5.59 2.92
N ALA A 75 9.46 5.81 3.32
CA ALA A 75 9.13 6.82 4.32
C ALA A 75 9.70 6.45 5.71
N GLU A 76 9.66 5.18 6.09
CA GLU A 76 10.10 4.72 7.41
C GLU A 76 11.61 4.47 7.54
N GLN A 77 12.35 4.46 6.43
CA GLN A 77 13.75 4.06 6.42
C GLN A 77 14.62 4.96 7.31
N ALA A 78 14.37 6.28 7.27
CA ALA A 78 15.10 7.24 8.09
C ALA A 78 14.86 7.03 9.59
N GLU A 79 13.59 6.82 10.00
CA GLU A 79 13.25 6.57 11.39
C GLU A 79 13.84 5.24 11.90
N ARG A 80 13.86 4.20 11.05
CA ARG A 80 14.48 2.91 11.41
C ARG A 80 15.98 3.07 11.64
N GLN A 81 16.66 3.82 10.79
CA GLN A 81 18.10 4.05 10.93
C GLN A 81 18.41 4.76 12.27
N GLN A 82 17.66 5.81 12.59
CA GLN A 82 17.83 6.53 13.87
C GLN A 82 17.62 5.61 15.10
N LYS A 83 16.63 4.72 15.05
CA LYS A 83 16.37 3.76 16.12
C LYS A 83 17.52 2.75 16.26
N ILE A 84 18.08 2.30 15.14
CA ILE A 84 19.23 1.40 15.13
C ILE A 84 20.44 2.10 15.75
N ASP A 85 20.75 3.32 15.31
CA ASP A 85 21.91 4.06 15.82
C ASP A 85 21.80 4.32 17.33
N ALA A 86 20.61 4.68 17.81
CA ALA A 86 20.34 4.86 19.24
C ALA A 86 20.47 3.55 20.04
N ALA A 87 20.07 2.41 19.47
CA ALA A 87 20.23 1.10 20.11
C ALA A 87 21.70 0.67 20.15
N MET A 88 22.42 0.89 19.06
CA MET A 88 23.86 0.58 18.95
C MET A 88 24.68 1.41 19.93
N ALA A 89 24.35 2.69 20.12
CA ALA A 89 25.01 3.55 21.10
C ALA A 89 24.86 3.03 22.55
N LYS A 90 23.72 2.43 22.88
CA LYS A 90 23.44 1.85 24.22
C LYS A 90 24.00 0.43 24.40
N MET A 91 24.40 -0.22 23.32
CA MET A 91 24.81 -1.63 23.32
C MET A 91 26.01 -1.95 24.23
N PRO A 92 27.07 -1.13 24.31
CA PRO A 92 28.20 -1.41 25.19
C PRO A 92 27.80 -1.47 26.67
N GLN A 93 26.94 -0.55 27.11
CA GLN A 93 26.42 -0.52 28.47
C GLN A 93 25.54 -1.75 28.74
N MET A 94 24.61 -2.08 27.83
CA MET A 94 23.78 -3.28 27.96
C MET A 94 24.62 -4.57 28.06
N ILE A 95 25.72 -4.67 27.31
CA ILE A 95 26.65 -5.80 27.38
C ILE A 95 27.37 -5.83 28.74
N ALA A 96 27.83 -4.68 29.23
CA ALA A 96 28.49 -4.57 30.53
C ALA A 96 27.56 -5.02 31.67
N ASP A 97 26.32 -4.53 31.67
CA ASP A 97 25.30 -4.88 32.66
C ASP A 97 24.92 -6.37 32.58
N TYR A 98 24.80 -6.90 31.36
CA TYR A 98 24.55 -8.33 31.12
C TYR A 98 25.68 -9.21 31.65
N ARG A 99 26.94 -8.81 31.46
CA ARG A 99 28.11 -9.53 31.96
C ARG A 99 28.22 -9.43 33.47
N ALA A 100 27.98 -8.25 34.04
CA ALA A 100 28.01 -8.01 35.48
C ALA A 100 26.95 -8.84 36.21
N SER A 101 25.70 -8.81 35.73
CA SER A 101 24.59 -9.61 36.31
C SER A 101 24.83 -11.11 36.30
N ARG A 102 25.69 -11.61 35.39
CA ARG A 102 25.99 -13.04 35.24
C ARG A 102 27.34 -13.47 35.78
N ARG A 103 28.09 -12.54 36.37
CA ARG A 103 29.39 -12.85 36.98
C ARG A 103 29.17 -13.67 38.25
N ILE A 104 29.91 -14.77 38.38
CA ILE A 104 29.92 -15.57 39.61
C ILE A 104 30.93 -14.93 40.58
N PRO A 105 30.50 -14.44 41.75
CA PRO A 105 31.42 -14.06 42.82
C PRO A 105 31.95 -15.33 43.48
N TRP A 106 33.08 -15.86 42.99
CA TRP A 106 33.68 -17.11 43.49
C TRP A 106 34.02 -17.07 44.99
N ASP A 107 34.23 -15.90 45.56
CA ASP A 107 34.46 -15.72 47.00
C ASP A 107 33.21 -15.99 47.84
N ALA A 108 32.03 -15.74 47.27
CA ALA A 108 30.74 -16.00 47.93
C ALA A 108 30.19 -17.41 47.68
N VAL A 109 30.87 -18.22 46.86
CA VAL A 109 30.49 -19.62 46.63
C VAL A 109 31.01 -20.46 47.79
N SER A 110 30.13 -21.24 48.41
CA SER A 110 30.48 -22.10 49.53
C SER A 110 31.59 -23.09 49.14
N PRO A 111 32.59 -23.35 50.00
CA PRO A 111 33.63 -24.34 49.75
C PRO A 111 33.07 -25.73 49.41
N ALA A 112 31.96 -26.13 50.05
CA ALA A 112 31.29 -27.39 49.75
C ALA A 112 30.69 -27.41 48.34
N ASP A 113 30.08 -26.30 47.91
CA ASP A 113 29.52 -26.18 46.56
C ASP A 113 30.62 -26.18 45.49
N LYS A 114 31.81 -25.61 45.79
CA LYS A 114 32.97 -25.65 44.89
C LYS A 114 33.48 -27.08 44.63
N LEU A 115 33.34 -27.96 45.62
CA LEU A 115 33.80 -29.35 45.52
C LEU A 115 32.74 -30.28 44.94
N LEU A 116 31.46 -30.05 45.25
CA LEU A 116 30.38 -30.99 44.96
C LEU A 116 29.58 -30.64 43.69
N LEU A 117 29.59 -29.39 43.26
CA LEU A 117 28.76 -28.92 42.14
C LEU A 117 29.60 -28.59 40.91
N THR A 118 29.01 -28.81 39.74
CA THR A 118 29.57 -28.35 38.47
C THR A 118 29.41 -26.83 38.31
N VAL A 119 30.26 -26.21 37.47
CA VAL A 119 30.19 -24.76 37.17
C VAL A 119 28.80 -24.34 36.69
N ARG A 120 28.11 -25.20 35.94
CA ARG A 120 26.74 -24.94 35.48
C ARG A 120 25.73 -24.91 36.64
N GLN A 121 25.79 -25.88 37.55
CA GLN A 121 24.92 -25.93 38.73
C GLN A 121 25.20 -24.76 39.68
N ILE A 122 26.47 -24.36 39.83
CA ILE A 122 26.85 -23.15 40.58
C ILE A 122 26.24 -21.90 39.94
N ARG A 123 26.29 -21.74 38.61
CA ARG A 123 25.61 -20.63 37.90
C ARG A 123 24.11 -20.63 38.13
N GLU A 124 23.45 -21.78 38.05
CA GLU A 124 22.02 -21.88 38.31
C GLU A 124 21.64 -21.46 39.73
N LYS A 125 22.40 -21.93 40.73
CA LYS A 125 22.16 -21.63 42.15
C LYS A 125 22.47 -20.18 42.51
N TYR A 126 23.59 -19.63 42.05
CA TYR A 126 24.11 -18.34 42.53
C TYR A 126 23.82 -17.16 41.61
N VAL A 127 23.54 -17.40 40.33
CA VAL A 127 23.30 -16.36 39.32
C VAL A 127 21.85 -16.41 38.85
N TYR A 128 21.40 -17.53 38.26
CA TYR A 128 20.08 -17.55 37.60
C TYR A 128 18.89 -17.52 38.58
N LYS A 129 19.00 -18.15 39.75
CA LYS A 129 17.97 -18.05 40.80
C LYS A 129 17.85 -16.66 41.43
N LYS A 130 18.91 -15.83 41.39
CA LYS A 130 18.89 -14.46 41.91
C LYS A 130 18.34 -13.43 40.91
N LEU A 131 18.29 -13.79 39.63
CA LEU A 131 17.80 -12.95 38.54
C LEU A 131 16.32 -13.19 38.20
N LYS A 132 15.71 -14.24 38.75
CA LYS A 132 14.25 -14.47 38.74
C LYS A 132 13.61 -13.70 39.88
#